data_AF-A0A8T7KKG9-F1
#
_entry.id   AF-A0A8T7KKG9-F1
#
_cell.length_a   1.000
_cell.length_b   1.000
_cell.length_c   1.000
_cell.angle_alpha   90.00
_cell.angle_beta   90.00
_cell.angle_gamma   90.00
#
_symmetry.space_group_name_H-M   'P 1'
#
loop_
_entity.id
_entity.type
_entity.pdbx_description
1 polymer ?
#
loop_
_entity_poly.entity_id
_entity_poly.type
_entity_poly.pdbx_seq_one_letter_code
_entity_poly.pdbx_strand_id
1 'polypeptide(L)'
;MARDTDTPVVSNYARYWEAPFNRPEAYPIAQELDPAHYRPLGPWMGRLVLPTIQERARVRGTWLELYHAPETHRALVGTRVRLRWADTPDLNARLWGVTRTVVFNDEAWEAVRKGIVLGERLHGLSNVNPLESLAGAHANDDILVRLDGAVQVELQPPDGHEPVVVIRRMPVEISAPYYALVRFAGPASVADGYTVHHYNAATADFSGPEEVLYLPEVVPDSNETRNSTAAGIECSPCNAQGWYIYGARDRQGRLVVRALAARQVLRLNPQVAVVVGTSDAMDYLRPRQWKRAAARGEATQALLVPDGIHPDAARAAWQEGDRVLLIHLYGGIGGKKTEPAARTPLYWGHFAFGVATVIHEPLANELGFDIVYNQVYAHNADGMTAGALHYSRYSGDRQYGWAGVRPIQDLLVKIDALSGAFSIWGTEVTALEEIERQLEVMEARYRIADGRGGTRVGALNNCAQDGAQALYAAVRTVGRILGARADVRAEMSDTPEEAQRLKALQELGDEIQRVLLPWGAAREDWEYSVASLGSEGGGIFGTIGDAVKSWRTMLPPVAARSLAEVFLDHGGAIYVLRTYQVGGNDPDVEPIVPNI
;
A
#
# COMPACT_ATOMS: atom_id res chain seq x y z
N MET A 1 40.94 -0.67 -25.09
CA MET A 1 40.94 -1.75 -24.08
C MET A 1 40.62 -1.12 -22.73
N ALA A 2 39.35 -1.10 -22.36
CA ALA A 2 38.92 -0.92 -20.97
C ALA A 2 38.17 -2.21 -20.63
N ARG A 3 38.69 -2.98 -19.68
CA ARG A 3 37.96 -4.11 -19.10
C ARG A 3 36.90 -3.48 -18.20
N ASP A 4 35.66 -3.45 -18.67
CA ASP A 4 34.54 -3.21 -17.77
C ASP A 4 34.39 -4.49 -16.95
N THR A 5 34.78 -4.41 -15.69
CA THR A 5 34.65 -5.50 -14.74
C THR A 5 33.19 -5.59 -14.35
N ASP A 6 32.45 -6.46 -15.05
CA ASP A 6 31.02 -6.79 -14.88
C ASP A 6 30.79 -7.50 -13.54
N THR A 7 31.03 -6.79 -12.43
CA THR A 7 30.74 -7.28 -11.09
C THR A 7 29.30 -6.91 -10.77
N PRO A 8 28.41 -7.89 -10.49
CA PRO A 8 27.02 -7.61 -10.15
C PRO A 8 26.93 -6.65 -8.96
N VAL A 9 26.07 -5.64 -9.06
CA VAL A 9 25.77 -4.72 -7.97
C VAL A 9 24.85 -5.43 -6.98
N VAL A 10 25.25 -5.47 -5.71
CA VAL A 10 24.43 -6.05 -4.64
C VAL A 10 23.22 -5.13 -4.40
N SER A 11 22.01 -5.68 -4.45
CA SER A 11 20.77 -4.94 -4.17
C SER A 11 20.67 -4.52 -2.70
N ASN A 12 19.89 -3.47 -2.43
CA ASN A 12 19.60 -3.07 -1.05
C ASN A 12 18.87 -4.19 -0.30
N TYR A 13 17.91 -4.87 -0.95
CA TYR A 13 17.25 -6.06 -0.40
C TYR A 13 18.25 -7.12 0.09
N ALA A 14 19.27 -7.46 -0.72
CA ALA A 14 20.27 -8.44 -0.33
C ALA A 14 21.10 -7.98 0.89
N ARG A 15 21.41 -6.67 0.99
CA ARG A 15 22.07 -6.07 2.17
C ARG A 15 21.16 -6.14 3.39
N TYR A 16 19.89 -5.78 3.24
CA TYR A 16 18.90 -5.80 4.31
C TYR A 16 18.69 -7.23 4.84
N TRP A 17 18.71 -8.22 3.94
CA TRP A 17 18.61 -9.62 4.28
C TRP A 17 19.75 -10.12 5.19
N GLU A 18 20.91 -9.45 5.24
CA GLU A 18 21.99 -9.84 6.15
C GLU A 18 21.61 -9.73 7.63
N ALA A 19 20.70 -8.80 7.97
CA ALA A 19 20.24 -8.61 9.33
C ALA A 19 19.18 -9.66 9.73
N PRO A 20 19.39 -10.41 10.85
CA PRO A 20 18.47 -11.47 11.25
C PRO A 20 17.03 -10.99 11.47
N PHE A 21 16.81 -9.78 11.97
CA PHE A 21 15.47 -9.27 12.23
C PHE A 21 14.64 -9.04 10.95
N ASN A 22 15.27 -9.00 9.77
CA ASN A 22 14.55 -8.93 8.49
C ASN A 22 14.06 -10.30 8.02
N ARG A 23 14.60 -11.39 8.57
CA ARG A 23 14.33 -12.76 8.14
C ARG A 23 13.14 -13.36 8.90
N PRO A 24 12.16 -13.98 8.22
CA PRO A 24 11.04 -14.64 8.89
C PRO A 24 11.47 -15.70 9.89
N GLU A 25 12.58 -16.39 9.62
CA GLU A 25 13.09 -17.44 10.49
C GLU A 25 13.53 -16.90 11.86
N ALA A 26 13.78 -15.61 12.05
CA ALA A 26 14.12 -15.08 13.37
C ALA A 26 12.97 -15.15 14.38
N TYR A 27 11.74 -15.36 13.89
CA TYR A 27 10.50 -15.31 14.66
C TYR A 27 9.86 -16.71 14.74
N PRO A 28 9.53 -17.22 15.94
CA PRO A 28 8.67 -18.40 16.07
C PRO A 28 7.30 -18.15 15.44
N ILE A 29 6.71 -19.16 14.79
CA ILE A 29 5.40 -19.02 14.14
C ILE A 29 4.28 -18.88 15.19
N ALA A 30 4.19 -19.86 16.09
CA ALA A 30 3.24 -19.82 17.19
C ALA A 30 3.79 -18.91 18.30
N GLN A 31 3.04 -17.86 18.62
CA GLN A 31 3.40 -16.90 19.67
C GLN A 31 2.18 -16.59 20.53
N GLU A 32 2.40 -16.46 21.83
CA GLU A 32 1.38 -16.00 22.77
C GLU A 32 1.83 -14.65 23.32
N LEU A 33 1.10 -13.61 22.93
CA LEU A 33 1.22 -12.25 23.45
C LEU A 33 -0.02 -11.94 24.29
N ASP A 34 0.14 -11.06 25.29
CA ASP A 34 -0.98 -10.66 26.13
C ASP A 34 -2.02 -9.90 25.30
N PRO A 35 -3.25 -10.43 25.12
CA PRO A 35 -4.29 -9.80 24.31
C PRO A 35 -4.81 -8.48 24.90
N ALA A 36 -4.45 -8.14 26.16
CA ALA A 36 -4.73 -6.84 26.74
C ALA A 36 -3.85 -5.73 26.15
N HIS A 37 -2.69 -6.07 25.60
CA HIS A 37 -1.69 -5.10 25.11
C HIS A 37 -1.34 -5.28 23.63
N TYR A 38 -1.49 -6.51 23.12
CA TYR A 38 -1.19 -6.86 21.75
C TYR A 38 -2.43 -7.34 21.01
N ARG A 39 -2.53 -6.97 19.75
CA ARG A 39 -3.59 -7.42 18.85
C ARG A 39 -3.00 -8.02 17.58
N PRO A 40 -3.61 -9.09 17.03
CA PRO A 40 -3.28 -9.52 15.68
C PRO A 40 -3.67 -8.44 14.68
N LEU A 41 -2.86 -8.24 13.65
CA LEU A 41 -3.12 -7.23 12.60
C LEU A 41 -4.24 -7.64 11.63
N GLY A 42 -4.59 -8.93 11.60
CA GLY A 42 -5.71 -9.45 10.81
C GLY A 42 -6.14 -10.83 11.28
N PRO A 43 -7.34 -11.29 10.87
CA PRO A 43 -7.90 -12.57 11.33
C PRO A 43 -7.13 -13.77 10.77
N TRP A 44 -6.57 -13.64 9.57
CA TRP A 44 -5.74 -14.65 8.91
C TRP A 44 -4.43 -14.02 8.51
N MET A 45 -3.32 -14.58 8.99
CA MET A 45 -1.99 -14.08 8.69
C MET A 45 -1.03 -15.23 8.46
N GLY A 46 -0.09 -15.05 7.55
CA GLY A 46 0.92 -16.05 7.28
C GLY A 46 1.92 -15.63 6.23
N ARG A 47 2.91 -16.48 6.01
CA ARG A 47 3.99 -16.26 5.06
C ARG A 47 3.68 -17.00 3.77
N LEU A 48 3.77 -16.30 2.65
CA LEU A 48 3.65 -16.92 1.33
C LEU A 48 4.92 -17.70 1.00
N VAL A 49 4.74 -18.90 0.45
CA VAL A 49 5.84 -19.77 0.04
C VAL A 49 5.59 -20.24 -1.39
N LEU A 50 6.45 -19.85 -2.32
CA LEU A 50 6.30 -20.23 -3.72
C LEU A 50 6.44 -21.77 -3.85
N PRO A 51 5.45 -22.47 -4.43
CA PRO A 51 5.53 -23.92 -4.61
C PRO A 51 6.67 -24.30 -5.55
N THR A 52 7.32 -25.43 -5.25
CA THR A 52 8.27 -26.04 -6.20
C THR A 52 7.54 -26.50 -7.47
N ILE A 53 8.28 -26.66 -8.58
CA ILE A 53 7.70 -27.08 -9.88
C ILE A 53 6.84 -28.35 -9.72
N GLN A 54 7.28 -29.31 -8.92
CA GLN A 54 6.59 -30.57 -8.66
C GLN A 54 5.30 -30.38 -7.85
N GLU A 55 5.23 -29.36 -7.01
CA GLU A 55 4.08 -29.08 -6.15
C GLU A 55 3.00 -28.26 -6.84
N ARG A 56 3.32 -27.49 -7.88
CA ARG A 56 2.39 -26.53 -8.52
C ARG A 56 1.06 -27.18 -8.94
N ALA A 57 1.10 -28.37 -9.52
CA ALA A 57 -0.11 -29.10 -9.94
C ALA A 57 -1.02 -29.46 -8.75
N ARG A 58 -0.44 -29.71 -7.57
CA ARG A 58 -1.16 -30.01 -6.32
C ARG A 58 -1.62 -28.74 -5.62
N VAL A 59 -0.80 -27.70 -5.58
CA VAL A 59 -1.07 -26.47 -4.83
C VAL A 59 -2.09 -25.61 -5.56
N ARG A 60 -1.97 -25.44 -6.89
CA ARG A 60 -2.86 -24.62 -7.73
C ARG A 60 -3.06 -23.20 -7.17
N GLY A 61 -1.96 -22.54 -6.82
CA GLY A 61 -1.93 -21.30 -6.06
C GLY A 61 -0.57 -21.15 -5.40
N THR A 62 -0.53 -20.81 -4.12
CA THR A 62 0.71 -20.76 -3.34
C THR A 62 0.55 -21.48 -2.00
N TRP A 63 1.65 -21.80 -1.33
CA TRP A 63 1.58 -22.22 0.06
C TRP A 63 1.43 -21.00 0.98
N LEU A 64 0.65 -21.16 2.04
CA LEU A 64 0.58 -20.21 3.14
C LEU A 64 0.99 -20.92 4.43
N GLU A 65 2.11 -20.50 5.01
CA GLU A 65 2.50 -20.93 6.35
C GLU A 65 1.77 -20.06 7.37
N LEU A 66 0.81 -20.64 8.09
CA LEU A 66 -0.13 -19.88 8.93
C LEU A 66 0.47 -19.47 10.27
N TYR A 67 0.46 -18.17 10.53
CA TYR A 67 0.96 -17.55 11.77
C TYR A 67 -0.18 -17.19 12.71
N HIS A 68 -1.35 -16.86 12.16
CA HIS A 68 -2.55 -16.56 12.91
C HIS A 68 -3.79 -16.96 12.11
N ALA A 69 -4.80 -17.46 12.81
CA ALA A 69 -6.10 -17.83 12.27
C ALA A 69 -7.17 -17.59 13.36
N PRO A 70 -8.45 -17.44 12.99
CA PRO A 70 -9.54 -17.37 13.95
C PRO A 70 -9.57 -18.61 14.86
N GLU A 71 -10.13 -18.47 16.07
CA GLU A 71 -10.12 -19.53 17.09
C GLU A 71 -10.68 -20.87 16.56
N THR A 72 -11.71 -20.82 15.69
CA THR A 72 -12.30 -22.00 15.04
C THR A 72 -11.33 -22.79 14.16
N HIS A 73 -10.24 -22.17 13.73
CA HIS A 73 -9.20 -22.75 12.87
C HIS A 73 -7.80 -22.69 13.50
N ARG A 74 -7.70 -22.44 14.81
CA ARG A 74 -6.43 -22.29 15.53
C ARG A 74 -5.50 -23.49 15.36
N ALA A 75 -6.05 -24.69 15.18
CA ALA A 75 -5.29 -25.92 14.93
C ALA A 75 -4.45 -25.88 13.63
N LEU A 76 -4.73 -24.95 12.71
CA LEU A 76 -3.94 -24.77 11.48
C LEU A 76 -2.71 -23.87 11.68
N VAL A 77 -2.62 -23.13 12.79
CA VAL A 77 -1.46 -22.27 13.07
C VAL A 77 -0.20 -23.13 13.20
N GLY A 78 0.88 -22.71 12.54
CA GLY A 78 2.13 -23.47 12.44
C GLY A 78 2.15 -24.49 11.29
N THR A 79 1.06 -24.65 10.54
CA THR A 79 1.00 -25.57 9.39
C THR A 79 1.07 -24.82 8.06
N ARG A 80 1.40 -25.55 6.99
CA ARG A 80 1.27 -25.07 5.62
C ARG A 80 -0.08 -25.50 5.04
N VAL A 81 -0.82 -24.52 4.53
CA VAL A 81 -2.09 -24.73 3.83
C VAL A 81 -1.96 -24.28 2.38
N ARG A 82 -2.80 -24.81 1.50
CA ARG A 82 -2.86 -24.38 0.10
C ARG A 82 -3.71 -23.12 0.01
N LEU A 83 -3.11 -22.01 -0.38
CA LEU A 83 -3.84 -20.76 -0.63
C LEU A 83 -4.27 -20.71 -2.09
N ARG A 84 -5.58 -20.59 -2.32
CA ARG A 84 -6.19 -20.59 -3.65
C ARG A 84 -7.18 -19.45 -3.84
N TRP A 85 -7.41 -19.14 -5.10
CA TRP A 85 -8.51 -18.28 -5.52
C TRP A 85 -9.84 -19.01 -5.43
N ALA A 86 -10.90 -18.28 -5.10
CA ALA A 86 -12.26 -18.78 -5.26
C ALA A 86 -12.55 -19.08 -6.73
N ASP A 87 -13.24 -20.18 -6.99
CA ASP A 87 -13.60 -20.60 -8.33
C ASP A 87 -14.93 -19.95 -8.76
N THR A 88 -14.85 -18.69 -9.20
CA THR A 88 -16.00 -17.97 -9.78
C THR A 88 -15.68 -17.46 -11.18
N PRO A 89 -16.65 -17.43 -12.11
CA PRO A 89 -16.40 -17.02 -13.50
C PRO A 89 -15.70 -15.65 -13.63
N ASP A 90 -16.18 -14.63 -12.91
CA ASP A 90 -15.63 -13.27 -12.99
C ASP A 90 -14.20 -13.18 -12.46
N LEU A 91 -13.94 -13.86 -11.32
CA LEU A 91 -12.60 -13.89 -10.73
C LEU A 91 -11.64 -14.65 -11.64
N ASN A 92 -12.05 -15.80 -12.15
CA ASN A 92 -11.25 -16.60 -13.08
C ASN A 92 -10.91 -15.80 -14.34
N ALA A 93 -11.88 -15.16 -14.99
CA ALA A 93 -11.64 -14.36 -16.19
C ALA A 93 -10.56 -13.29 -15.96
N ARG A 94 -10.63 -12.60 -14.82
CA ARG A 94 -9.64 -11.60 -14.39
C ARG A 94 -8.26 -12.21 -14.16
N LEU A 95 -8.18 -13.31 -13.42
CA LEU A 95 -6.91 -13.97 -13.08
C LEU A 95 -6.23 -14.59 -14.30
N TRP A 96 -6.98 -15.24 -15.18
CA TRP A 96 -6.48 -15.74 -16.46
C TRP A 96 -5.97 -14.60 -17.35
N GLY A 97 -6.64 -13.46 -17.30
CA GLY A 97 -6.24 -12.23 -17.99
C GLY A 97 -4.82 -11.77 -17.67
N VAL A 98 -4.27 -12.10 -16.49
CA VAL A 98 -2.92 -11.69 -16.04
C VAL A 98 -1.97 -12.86 -15.75
N THR A 99 -2.43 -14.10 -15.92
CA THR A 99 -1.59 -15.29 -15.78
C THR A 99 -0.70 -15.43 -17.01
N ARG A 100 0.61 -15.56 -16.82
CA ARG A 100 1.59 -15.58 -17.92
C ARG A 100 2.68 -16.61 -17.69
N THR A 101 3.27 -17.10 -18.78
CA THR A 101 4.60 -17.71 -18.71
C THR A 101 5.64 -16.62 -18.48
N VAL A 102 6.56 -16.84 -17.55
CA VAL A 102 7.60 -15.87 -17.21
C VAL A 102 8.93 -16.33 -17.79
N VAL A 103 9.48 -15.56 -18.72
CA VAL A 103 10.83 -15.75 -19.29
C VAL A 103 11.52 -14.41 -19.31
N PHE A 104 12.65 -14.31 -18.61
CA PHE A 104 13.41 -13.08 -18.51
C PHE A 104 14.09 -12.80 -19.84
N ASN A 105 13.93 -11.58 -20.33
CA ASN A 105 14.70 -11.07 -21.45
C ASN A 105 16.06 -10.52 -20.99
N ASP A 106 16.90 -10.09 -21.94
CA ASP A 106 18.22 -9.55 -21.64
C ASP A 106 18.17 -8.31 -20.75
N GLU A 107 17.13 -7.48 -20.88
CA GLU A 107 16.91 -6.31 -20.04
C GLU A 107 16.61 -6.68 -18.59
N ALA A 108 15.78 -7.69 -18.34
CA ALA A 108 15.50 -8.17 -17.00
C ALA A 108 16.80 -8.65 -16.33
N TRP A 109 17.62 -9.43 -17.04
CA TRP A 109 18.93 -9.87 -16.53
C TRP A 109 19.91 -8.72 -16.32
N GLU A 110 19.93 -7.72 -17.19
CA GLU A 110 20.72 -6.52 -16.98
C GLU A 110 20.25 -5.75 -15.73
N ALA A 111 18.94 -5.76 -15.42
CA ALA A 111 18.40 -5.11 -14.22
C ALA A 111 18.89 -5.82 -12.95
N VAL A 112 18.86 -7.15 -12.95
CA VAL A 112 19.41 -7.99 -11.87
C VAL A 112 20.88 -7.67 -11.65
N ARG A 113 21.69 -7.59 -12.73
CA ARG A 113 23.12 -7.22 -12.62
C ARG A 113 23.33 -5.82 -12.04
N LYS A 114 22.38 -4.90 -12.24
CA LYS A 114 22.38 -3.55 -11.65
C LYS A 114 21.79 -3.49 -10.24
N GLY A 115 21.48 -4.64 -9.62
CA GLY A 115 20.98 -4.71 -8.25
C GLY A 115 19.48 -4.41 -8.11
N ILE A 116 18.69 -4.50 -9.19
CA ILE A 116 17.23 -4.47 -9.10
C ILE A 116 16.72 -5.86 -8.71
N VAL A 117 15.83 -5.89 -7.71
CA VAL A 117 15.20 -7.13 -7.26
C VAL A 117 14.09 -7.50 -8.22
N LEU A 118 14.22 -8.65 -8.89
CA LEU A 118 13.18 -9.24 -9.74
C LEU A 118 12.79 -10.62 -9.19
N GLY A 119 11.63 -11.12 -9.59
CA GLY A 119 11.16 -12.47 -9.26
C GLY A 119 11.92 -13.57 -10.01
N GLU A 120 13.24 -13.69 -9.81
CA GLU A 120 14.12 -14.63 -10.53
C GLU A 120 13.65 -16.10 -10.40
N ARG A 121 13.03 -16.45 -9.27
CA ARG A 121 12.46 -17.78 -9.01
C ARG A 121 11.29 -18.14 -9.93
N LEU A 122 10.69 -17.14 -10.57
CA LEU A 122 9.60 -17.30 -11.53
C LEU A 122 10.11 -17.55 -12.96
N HIS A 123 11.39 -17.31 -13.23
CA HIS A 123 11.97 -17.51 -14.55
C HIS A 123 11.81 -18.95 -15.03
N GLY A 124 11.27 -19.11 -16.25
CA GLY A 124 11.02 -20.40 -16.88
C GLY A 124 9.71 -21.08 -16.45
N LEU A 125 8.95 -20.49 -15.51
CA LEU A 125 7.67 -21.04 -15.09
C LEU A 125 6.55 -20.65 -16.08
N SER A 126 5.74 -21.62 -16.49
CA SER A 126 4.51 -21.39 -17.26
C SER A 126 3.32 -21.11 -16.34
N ASN A 127 2.34 -20.36 -16.83
CA ASN A 127 1.08 -20.09 -16.12
C ASN A 127 1.27 -19.56 -14.68
N VAL A 128 2.21 -18.64 -14.47
CA VAL A 128 2.41 -17.96 -13.19
C VAL A 128 1.18 -17.10 -12.91
N ASN A 129 0.42 -17.47 -11.88
CA ASN A 129 -0.79 -16.76 -11.48
C ASN A 129 -0.46 -15.63 -10.46
N PRO A 130 -1.40 -14.72 -10.15
CA PRO A 130 -1.13 -13.59 -9.26
C PRO A 130 -0.66 -13.92 -7.83
N LEU A 131 -1.01 -15.09 -7.27
CA LEU A 131 -0.48 -15.53 -5.96
C LEU A 131 0.96 -16.02 -6.07
N GLU A 132 1.27 -16.75 -7.14
CA GLU A 132 2.65 -17.19 -7.42
C GLU A 132 3.54 -15.99 -7.73
N SER A 133 3.06 -15.00 -8.49
CA SER A 133 3.85 -13.80 -8.78
C SER A 133 4.15 -12.98 -7.54
N LEU A 134 3.23 -12.95 -6.57
CA LEU A 134 3.49 -12.33 -5.28
C LEU A 134 4.50 -13.16 -4.48
N ALA A 135 4.23 -14.44 -4.23
CA ALA A 135 5.09 -15.32 -3.42
C ALA A 135 6.53 -15.46 -3.97
N GLY A 136 6.69 -15.37 -5.28
CA GLY A 136 7.99 -15.47 -5.97
C GLY A 136 8.63 -14.12 -6.32
N ALA A 137 8.12 -13.00 -5.80
CA ALA A 137 8.62 -11.67 -6.14
C ALA A 137 10.05 -11.41 -5.64
N HIS A 138 10.47 -12.11 -4.59
CA HIS A 138 11.81 -12.02 -3.99
C HIS A 138 12.61 -13.32 -4.14
N ALA A 139 13.93 -13.20 -3.91
CA ALA A 139 14.84 -14.33 -3.86
C ALA A 139 14.54 -15.31 -2.70
N ASN A 140 13.85 -14.86 -1.65
CA ASN A 140 13.48 -15.66 -0.49
C ASN A 140 11.96 -15.66 -0.29
N ASP A 141 11.43 -16.67 0.42
CA ASP A 141 10.03 -16.70 0.84
C ASP A 141 9.85 -15.83 2.09
N ASP A 142 9.74 -14.52 1.94
CA ASP A 142 9.74 -13.56 3.06
C ASP A 142 8.52 -12.62 3.10
N ILE A 143 7.57 -12.83 2.19
CA ILE A 143 6.36 -12.02 2.11
C ILE A 143 5.35 -12.51 3.15
N LEU A 144 5.23 -11.74 4.22
CA LEU A 144 4.22 -11.91 5.25
C LEU A 144 2.95 -11.14 4.85
N VAL A 145 1.80 -11.79 4.94
CA VAL A 145 0.52 -11.22 4.53
C VAL A 145 -0.55 -11.38 5.59
N ARG A 146 -1.53 -10.48 5.55
CA ARG A 146 -2.89 -10.75 6.07
C ARG A 146 -3.85 -11.01 4.91
N LEU A 147 -4.89 -11.78 5.16
CA LEU A 147 -5.96 -12.04 4.19
C LEU A 147 -7.19 -11.20 4.53
N ASP A 148 -7.60 -10.35 3.60
CA ASP A 148 -8.75 -9.47 3.77
C ASP A 148 -10.00 -10.05 3.07
N GLY A 149 -11.18 -9.67 3.58
CA GLY A 149 -12.47 -10.15 3.09
C GLY A 149 -12.83 -11.56 3.56
N ALA A 150 -13.78 -12.18 2.86
CA ALA A 150 -14.25 -13.52 3.22
C ALA A 150 -13.20 -14.59 2.89
N VAL A 151 -12.80 -15.34 3.92
CA VAL A 151 -11.90 -16.50 3.82
C VAL A 151 -12.69 -17.77 4.04
N GLN A 152 -12.61 -18.70 3.09
CA GLN A 152 -13.22 -20.03 3.21
C GLN A 152 -12.14 -21.07 3.45
N VAL A 153 -12.47 -22.10 4.24
CA VAL A 153 -11.52 -23.15 4.61
C VAL A 153 -12.11 -24.51 4.29
N GLU A 154 -11.35 -25.29 3.54
CA GLU A 154 -11.65 -26.70 3.24
C GLU A 154 -10.64 -27.56 4.00
N LEU A 155 -11.02 -28.02 5.19
CA LEU A 155 -10.15 -28.79 6.08
C LEU A 155 -9.82 -30.19 5.54
N GLN A 156 -10.76 -30.81 4.82
CA GLN A 156 -10.63 -32.15 4.25
C GLN A 156 -11.00 -32.08 2.76
N PRO A 157 -10.09 -31.60 1.92
CA PRO A 157 -10.36 -31.46 0.50
C PRO A 157 -10.55 -32.82 -0.18
N PRO A 158 -11.39 -32.93 -1.23
CA PRO A 158 -11.69 -34.18 -1.93
C PRO A 158 -10.45 -34.91 -2.47
N ASP A 159 -9.37 -34.18 -2.73
CA ASP A 159 -8.10 -34.75 -3.19
C ASP A 159 -7.25 -35.35 -2.05
N GLY A 160 -7.73 -35.30 -0.80
CA GLY A 160 -7.09 -35.91 0.37
C GLY A 160 -5.78 -35.23 0.81
N HIS A 161 -5.45 -34.07 0.25
CA HIS A 161 -4.22 -33.34 0.52
C HIS A 161 -4.38 -32.28 1.63
N GLU A 162 -3.38 -31.42 1.78
CA GLU A 162 -3.35 -30.37 2.80
C GLU A 162 -4.59 -29.44 2.71
N PRO A 163 -5.08 -28.90 3.85
CA PRO A 163 -6.21 -27.99 3.87
C PRO A 163 -6.08 -26.85 2.87
N VAL A 164 -7.21 -26.39 2.33
CA VAL A 164 -7.25 -25.29 1.37
C VAL A 164 -7.86 -24.07 2.04
N VAL A 165 -7.17 -22.94 1.93
CA VAL A 165 -7.68 -21.62 2.27
C VAL A 165 -8.00 -20.90 0.97
N VAL A 166 -9.23 -20.41 0.83
CA VAL A 166 -9.77 -19.83 -0.39
C VAL A 166 -10.08 -18.35 -0.17
N ILE A 167 -9.58 -17.50 -1.07
CA ILE A 167 -9.71 -16.04 -1.00
C ILE A 167 -10.26 -15.45 -2.31
N ARG A 168 -10.77 -14.22 -2.23
CA ARG A 168 -11.31 -13.46 -3.39
C ARG A 168 -10.53 -12.20 -3.72
N ARG A 169 -9.70 -11.72 -2.78
CA ARG A 169 -8.91 -10.50 -2.89
C ARG A 169 -7.42 -10.84 -2.81
N MET A 170 -6.57 -9.98 -3.37
CA MET A 170 -5.13 -10.12 -3.19
C MET A 170 -4.78 -10.07 -1.69
N PRO A 171 -3.87 -10.94 -1.20
CA PRO A 171 -3.31 -10.79 0.15
C PRO A 171 -2.65 -9.42 0.32
N VAL A 172 -2.76 -8.86 1.53
CA VAL A 172 -2.16 -7.56 1.88
C VAL A 172 -0.85 -7.82 2.61
N GLU A 173 0.25 -7.27 2.10
CA GLU A 173 1.56 -7.39 2.75
C GLU A 173 1.65 -6.59 4.05
N ILE A 174 2.24 -7.23 5.07
CA ILE A 174 2.40 -6.67 6.42
C ILE A 174 3.84 -6.89 6.89
N SER A 175 4.32 -6.08 7.84
CA SER A 175 5.69 -6.21 8.37
C SER A 175 5.80 -7.16 9.55
N ALA A 176 4.71 -7.32 10.30
CA ALA A 176 4.65 -8.16 11.47
C ALA A 176 3.19 -8.54 11.79
N PRO A 177 2.96 -9.69 12.45
CA PRO A 177 1.62 -10.20 12.72
C PRO A 177 0.91 -9.49 13.89
N TYR A 178 1.63 -8.87 14.81
CA TYR A 178 1.04 -8.26 16.00
C TYR A 178 1.39 -6.77 16.11
N TYR A 179 0.50 -6.02 16.76
CA TYR A 179 0.72 -4.62 17.08
C TYR A 179 0.30 -4.27 18.51
N ALA A 180 0.87 -3.20 19.05
CA ALA A 180 0.52 -2.61 20.35
C ALA A 180 0.58 -1.08 20.28
N LEU A 181 -0.05 -0.41 21.25
CA LEU A 181 -0.01 1.05 21.39
C LEU A 181 0.80 1.43 22.61
N VAL A 182 1.91 2.16 22.40
CA VAL A 182 2.90 2.44 23.45
C VAL A 182 3.40 3.88 23.42
N ARG A 183 4.00 4.32 24.53
CA ARG A 183 4.82 5.53 24.59
C ARG A 183 6.24 5.15 25.00
N PHE A 184 7.23 5.66 24.28
CA PHE A 184 8.64 5.43 24.61
C PHE A 184 9.05 6.27 25.83
N ALA A 185 9.65 5.62 26.83
CA ALA A 185 10.23 6.26 28.00
C ALA A 185 11.73 6.59 27.78
N GLY A 186 12.43 5.75 27.02
CA GLY A 186 13.83 5.96 26.64
C GLY A 186 14.58 4.64 26.41
N PRO A 187 15.90 4.71 26.15
CA PRO A 187 16.74 3.52 26.00
C PRO A 187 16.78 2.67 27.27
N ALA A 188 16.74 1.36 27.11
CA ALA A 188 16.93 0.39 28.18
C ALA A 188 18.43 0.04 28.37
N SER A 189 18.76 -0.72 29.40
CA SER A 189 20.15 -1.14 29.67
C SER A 189 20.71 -2.17 28.67
N VAL A 190 19.83 -2.82 27.91
CA VAL A 190 20.22 -3.77 26.86
C VAL A 190 20.42 -3.02 25.55
N ALA A 191 21.42 -3.41 24.76
CA ALA A 191 21.67 -2.82 23.45
C ALA A 191 20.41 -2.90 22.57
N ASP A 192 20.13 -1.83 21.83
CA ASP A 192 18.89 -1.61 21.05
C ASP A 192 17.56 -1.78 21.82
N GLY A 193 17.61 -1.86 23.16
CA GLY A 193 16.43 -1.95 24.00
C GLY A 193 15.84 -0.58 24.27
N TYR A 194 14.51 -0.50 24.32
CA TYR A 194 13.79 0.69 24.72
C TYR A 194 12.69 0.34 25.71
N THR A 195 12.65 1.08 26.81
CA THR A 195 11.57 1.00 27.79
C THR A 195 10.36 1.76 27.25
N VAL A 196 9.18 1.13 27.33
CA VAL A 196 7.91 1.73 26.93
C VAL A 196 6.85 1.52 28.00
N HIS A 197 5.83 2.36 27.98
CA HIS A 197 4.58 2.12 28.70
C HIS A 197 3.46 1.81 27.70
N HIS A 198 2.72 0.75 27.97
CA HIS A 198 1.53 0.38 27.21
C HIS A 198 0.39 1.37 27.45
N TYR A 199 -0.46 1.54 26.44
CA TYR A 199 -1.71 2.26 26.60
C TYR A 199 -2.66 1.52 27.55
N ASN A 200 -3.32 2.27 28.42
CA ASN A 200 -4.31 1.79 29.35
C ASN A 200 -5.67 2.36 28.95
N ALA A 201 -6.52 1.52 28.36
CA ALA A 201 -7.85 1.90 27.91
C ALA A 201 -8.75 2.40 29.05
N ALA A 202 -8.54 1.95 30.31
CA ALA A 202 -9.35 2.35 31.45
C ALA A 202 -9.10 3.80 31.89
N THR A 203 -7.88 4.30 31.70
CA THR A 203 -7.46 5.67 32.05
C THR A 203 -7.25 6.56 30.84
N ALA A 204 -7.35 5.99 29.63
CA ALA A 204 -7.12 6.63 28.35
C ALA A 204 -5.72 7.27 28.19
N ASP A 205 -4.71 6.74 28.87
CA ASP A 205 -3.32 7.24 28.87
C ASP A 205 -2.28 6.11 28.86
N PHE A 206 -1.00 6.45 28.99
CA PHE A 206 0.12 5.50 29.01
C PHE A 206 0.55 5.13 30.44
N SER A 207 -0.42 4.86 31.31
CA SER A 207 -0.20 4.32 32.67
C SER A 207 -0.20 2.78 32.73
N GLY A 208 -0.26 2.12 31.57
CA GLY A 208 -0.17 0.67 31.48
C GLY A 208 1.20 0.12 31.89
N PRO A 209 1.36 -1.22 31.87
CA PRO A 209 2.60 -1.84 32.29
C PRO A 209 3.79 -1.37 31.44
N GLU A 210 4.95 -1.38 32.09
CA GLU A 210 6.24 -1.14 31.45
C GLU A 210 6.73 -2.42 30.75
N GLU A 211 7.29 -2.28 29.56
CA GLU A 211 7.94 -3.36 28.82
C GLU A 211 9.23 -2.86 28.15
N VAL A 212 10.21 -3.76 27.98
CA VAL A 212 11.40 -3.49 27.17
C VAL A 212 11.21 -4.08 25.78
N LEU A 213 11.17 -3.22 24.77
CA LEU A 213 11.10 -3.59 23.36
C LEU A 213 12.49 -3.62 22.74
N TYR A 214 12.68 -4.43 21.71
CA TYR A 214 13.93 -4.50 20.94
C TYR A 214 13.77 -3.78 19.59
N LEU A 215 14.54 -2.70 19.40
CA LEU A 215 14.54 -1.87 18.18
C LEU A 215 15.92 -1.89 17.51
N PRO A 216 16.35 -3.02 16.92
CA PRO A 216 17.68 -3.14 16.31
C PRO A 216 17.91 -2.07 15.24
N GLU A 217 19.15 -1.60 15.12
CA GLU A 217 19.53 -0.63 14.10
C GLU A 217 19.33 -1.20 12.69
N VAL A 218 18.79 -0.38 11.79
CA VAL A 218 18.48 -0.80 10.42
C VAL A 218 19.72 -0.77 9.54
N VAL A 219 19.76 -1.67 8.55
CA VAL A 219 20.87 -1.73 7.60
C VAL A 219 20.74 -0.56 6.62
N PRO A 220 21.79 0.26 6.42
CA PRO A 220 21.75 1.35 5.47
C PRO A 220 21.68 0.84 4.02
N ASP A 221 21.05 1.64 3.15
CA ASP A 221 21.01 1.43 1.72
C ASP A 221 22.39 1.66 1.05
N SER A 222 22.47 1.45 -0.25
CA SER A 222 23.68 1.67 -1.06
C SER A 222 24.19 3.11 -1.03
N ASN A 223 23.37 4.08 -0.58
CA ASN A 223 23.71 5.49 -0.40
C ASN A 223 24.02 5.83 1.08
N GLU A 224 24.20 4.82 1.94
CA GLU A 224 24.44 4.97 3.38
C GLU A 224 23.29 5.64 4.16
N THR A 225 22.09 5.60 3.59
CA THR A 225 20.84 6.13 4.17
C THR A 225 20.10 5.03 4.91
N ARG A 226 19.59 5.35 6.10
CA ARG A 226 18.80 4.43 6.93
C ARG A 226 17.35 4.84 6.87
N ASN A 227 16.46 3.93 6.49
CA ASN A 227 15.03 4.22 6.34
C ASN A 227 14.30 4.56 7.65
N SER A 228 14.91 4.25 8.80
CA SER A 228 14.41 4.62 10.12
C SER A 228 15.54 4.67 11.14
N THR A 229 15.32 5.42 12.23
CA THR A 229 16.16 5.38 13.44
C THR A 229 15.27 5.45 14.69
N ALA A 230 15.72 4.82 15.77
CA ALA A 230 15.08 4.93 17.09
C ALA A 230 15.77 5.96 18.00
N ALA A 231 16.89 6.55 17.55
CA ALA A 231 17.67 7.48 18.36
C ALA A 231 16.82 8.69 18.78
N GLY A 232 16.63 8.89 20.08
CA GLY A 232 15.84 9.99 20.63
C GLY A 232 14.34 9.90 20.35
N ILE A 233 13.80 8.71 20.04
CA ILE A 233 12.36 8.53 19.76
C ILE A 233 11.47 8.95 20.94
N GLU A 234 11.96 8.84 22.18
CA GLU A 234 11.29 9.32 23.39
C GLU A 234 11.09 10.84 23.40
N CYS A 235 11.96 11.57 22.69
CA CYS A 235 11.90 13.02 22.49
C CYS A 235 11.16 13.43 21.22
N SER A 236 10.63 12.47 20.45
CA SER A 236 9.91 12.75 19.20
C SER A 236 8.63 13.57 19.47
N PRO A 237 8.28 14.56 18.64
CA PRO A 237 7.03 15.32 18.79
C PRO A 237 5.77 14.44 18.81
N CYS A 238 5.82 13.30 18.13
CA CYS A 238 4.71 12.34 18.08
C CYS A 238 4.58 11.48 19.36
N ASN A 239 5.62 11.40 20.21
CA ASN A 239 5.65 10.47 21.34
C ASN A 239 4.61 10.79 22.42
N ALA A 240 4.18 12.04 22.54
CA ALA A 240 3.14 12.43 23.51
C ALA A 240 1.79 11.72 23.26
N GLN A 241 1.43 11.50 21.98
CA GLN A 241 0.23 10.75 21.60
C GLN A 241 0.49 9.24 21.49
N GLY A 242 1.76 8.85 21.46
CA GLY A 242 2.24 7.48 21.38
C GLY A 242 2.29 6.92 19.96
N TRP A 243 2.69 5.66 19.90
CA TRP A 243 3.07 4.93 18.70
C TRP A 243 2.38 3.59 18.65
N TYR A 244 1.81 3.26 17.50
CA TYR A 244 1.57 1.86 17.18
C TYR A 244 2.91 1.23 16.80
N ILE A 245 3.31 0.20 17.54
CA ILE A 245 4.44 -0.66 17.21
C ILE A 245 3.90 -1.92 16.55
N TYR A 246 4.57 -2.40 15.50
CA TYR A 246 4.26 -3.68 14.88
C TYR A 246 5.46 -4.60 15.04
N GLY A 247 5.25 -5.80 15.57
CA GLY A 247 6.35 -6.68 15.94
C GLY A 247 5.95 -8.11 16.23
N ALA A 248 6.96 -8.88 16.60
CA ALA A 248 6.87 -10.28 16.98
C ALA A 248 8.01 -10.62 17.94
N ARG A 249 7.82 -11.63 18.79
CA ARG A 249 8.90 -12.16 19.63
C ARG A 249 9.91 -12.91 18.78
N ASP A 250 11.19 -12.64 19.01
CA ASP A 250 12.27 -13.46 18.46
C ASP A 250 12.42 -14.78 19.22
N ARG A 251 13.39 -15.61 18.81
CA ARG A 251 13.72 -16.87 19.50
C ARG A 251 14.22 -16.70 20.94
N GLN A 252 14.63 -15.50 21.33
CA GLN A 252 15.02 -15.17 22.72
C GLN A 252 13.82 -14.65 23.53
N GLY A 253 12.63 -14.57 22.93
CA GLY A 253 11.42 -14.09 23.58
C GLY A 253 11.32 -12.56 23.65
N ARG A 254 12.23 -11.82 22.99
CA ARG A 254 12.21 -10.34 22.97
C ARG A 254 11.25 -9.87 21.89
N LEU A 255 10.37 -8.92 22.19
CA LEU A 255 9.53 -8.32 21.15
C LEU A 255 10.37 -7.40 20.25
N VAL A 256 10.57 -7.79 18.99
CA VAL A 256 11.28 -6.98 18.01
C VAL A 256 10.30 -6.14 17.22
N VAL A 257 10.50 -4.82 17.24
CA VAL A 257 9.66 -3.87 16.49
C VAL A 257 10.17 -3.75 15.07
N ARG A 258 9.31 -4.16 14.12
CA ARG A 258 9.52 -4.13 12.67
C ARG A 258 8.96 -2.87 12.01
N ALA A 259 7.89 -2.29 12.55
CA ALA A 259 7.30 -1.07 12.01
C ALA A 259 6.80 -0.13 13.12
N LEU A 260 6.71 1.16 12.80
CA LEU A 260 6.22 2.23 13.65
C LEU A 260 5.16 3.05 12.93
N ALA A 261 4.11 3.44 13.64
CA ALA A 261 3.15 4.45 13.18
C ALA A 261 2.86 5.43 14.31
N ALA A 262 2.95 6.74 14.04
CA ALA A 262 2.50 7.74 15.00
C ALA A 262 0.98 7.63 15.13
N ARG A 263 0.45 7.48 16.37
CA ARG A 263 -0.99 7.32 16.61
C ARG A 263 -1.80 8.43 15.96
N GLN A 264 -1.28 9.66 15.98
CA GLN A 264 -1.91 10.84 15.42
C GLN A 264 -2.12 10.80 13.90
N VAL A 265 -1.49 9.87 13.17
CA VAL A 265 -1.75 9.67 11.73
C VAL A 265 -2.90 8.71 11.50
N LEU A 266 -2.96 7.63 12.29
CA LEU A 266 -3.94 6.57 12.09
C LEU A 266 -5.25 6.81 12.84
N ARG A 267 -5.28 7.69 13.84
CA ARG A 267 -6.52 8.04 14.56
C ARG A 267 -7.43 8.89 13.70
N LEU A 268 -8.73 8.60 13.68
CA LEU A 268 -9.74 9.53 13.15
C LEU A 268 -9.94 10.66 14.17
N ASN A 269 -9.17 11.74 14.06
CA ASN A 269 -9.15 12.78 15.08
C ASN A 269 -10.40 13.68 15.02
N PRO A 270 -11.27 13.68 16.06
CA PRO A 270 -12.47 14.51 16.07
C PRO A 270 -12.15 16.00 16.23
N GLN A 271 -10.93 16.37 16.63
CA GLN A 271 -10.45 17.75 16.83
C GLN A 271 -9.47 18.21 15.75
N VAL A 272 -9.44 17.51 14.60
CA VAL A 272 -8.58 17.87 13.47
C VAL A 272 -8.80 19.32 13.01
N ALA A 273 -7.77 19.98 12.47
CA ALA A 273 -7.95 21.27 11.81
C ALA A 273 -8.90 21.12 10.61
N VAL A 274 -9.79 22.09 10.39
CA VAL A 274 -10.72 22.07 9.24
C VAL A 274 -10.42 23.24 8.33
N VAL A 275 -10.34 22.95 7.03
CA VAL A 275 -10.23 23.92 5.95
C VAL A 275 -11.51 23.85 5.13
N VAL A 276 -12.23 24.96 5.01
CA VAL A 276 -13.58 24.99 4.40
C VAL A 276 -13.53 25.67 3.04
N GLY A 277 -14.15 25.04 2.05
CA GLY A 277 -14.29 25.53 0.69
C GLY A 277 -13.16 25.07 -0.22
N THR A 278 -13.48 24.83 -1.50
CA THR A 278 -12.53 24.26 -2.47
C THR A 278 -11.30 25.16 -2.62
N SER A 279 -11.47 26.48 -2.70
CA SER A 279 -10.35 27.41 -2.87
C SER A 279 -9.30 27.31 -1.74
N ASP A 280 -9.74 27.32 -0.47
CA ASP A 280 -8.83 27.28 0.67
C ASP A 280 -8.21 25.89 0.84
N ALA A 281 -8.98 24.84 0.55
CA ALA A 281 -8.48 23.48 0.49
C ALA A 281 -7.36 23.34 -0.55
N MET A 282 -7.52 23.94 -1.74
CA MET A 282 -6.50 23.93 -2.78
C MET A 282 -5.28 24.78 -2.44
N ASP A 283 -5.42 25.88 -1.68
CA ASP A 283 -4.26 26.60 -1.13
C ASP A 283 -3.49 25.73 -0.12
N TYR A 284 -4.20 25.05 0.79
CA TYR A 284 -3.62 24.15 1.79
C TYR A 284 -2.79 23.01 1.16
N LEU A 285 -3.22 22.50 0.00
CA LEU A 285 -2.53 21.45 -0.75
C LEU A 285 -1.34 21.95 -1.58
N ARG A 286 -1.05 23.26 -1.62
CA ARG A 286 0.10 23.77 -2.39
C ARG A 286 1.43 23.30 -1.81
N PRO A 287 2.43 22.97 -2.66
CA PRO A 287 3.78 22.59 -2.21
C PRO A 287 4.42 23.56 -1.21
N ARG A 288 4.18 24.87 -1.38
CA ARG A 288 4.69 25.90 -0.48
C ARG A 288 4.13 25.79 0.94
N GLN A 289 2.83 25.47 1.08
CA GLN A 289 2.22 25.26 2.39
C GLN A 289 2.72 23.97 3.02
N TRP A 290 2.82 22.89 2.23
CA TRP A 290 3.37 21.62 2.72
C TRP A 290 4.81 21.79 3.23
N LYS A 291 5.66 22.51 2.48
CA LYS A 291 7.04 22.84 2.91
C LYS A 291 7.08 23.72 4.16
N ARG A 292 6.19 24.71 4.29
CA ARG A 292 6.14 25.59 5.47
C ARG A 292 5.74 24.84 6.74
N ALA A 293 4.86 23.85 6.60
CA ALA A 293 4.43 22.98 7.69
C ALA A 293 5.42 21.82 7.99
N ALA A 294 6.46 21.63 7.18
CA ALA A 294 7.39 20.53 7.32
C ALA A 294 8.39 20.74 8.46
N ALA A 295 7.97 20.41 9.68
CA ALA A 295 8.86 20.25 10.82
C ALA A 295 9.24 18.76 10.96
N ARG A 296 10.55 18.47 10.95
CA ARG A 296 11.07 17.10 11.05
C ARG A 296 10.56 16.41 12.31
N GLY A 297 10.17 15.14 12.19
CA GLY A 297 9.64 14.34 13.30
C GLY A 297 8.16 14.56 13.60
N GLU A 298 7.51 15.53 12.95
CA GLU A 298 6.09 15.79 13.16
C GLU A 298 5.19 14.99 12.21
N ALA A 299 3.94 14.85 12.61
CA ALA A 299 2.86 14.44 11.74
C ALA A 299 1.64 15.34 11.97
N THR A 300 0.81 15.54 10.94
CA THR A 300 -0.36 16.41 11.05
C THR A 300 -1.55 15.80 10.34
N GLN A 301 -2.74 16.27 10.73
CA GLN A 301 -3.99 15.96 10.06
C GLN A 301 -4.77 17.26 9.78
N ALA A 302 -5.45 17.30 8.64
CA ALA A 302 -6.46 18.32 8.32
C ALA A 302 -7.66 17.66 7.65
N LEU A 303 -8.86 18.18 7.86
CA LEU A 303 -10.06 17.82 7.09
C LEU A 303 -10.40 18.97 6.14
N LEU A 304 -10.34 18.68 4.84
CA LEU A 304 -10.80 19.58 3.79
C LEU A 304 -12.28 19.32 3.55
N VAL A 305 -13.07 20.36 3.68
CA VAL A 305 -14.52 20.32 3.56
C VAL A 305 -14.92 21.11 2.31
N PRO A 306 -15.68 20.52 1.39
CA PRO A 306 -16.06 21.19 0.15
C PRO A 306 -17.07 22.31 0.41
N ASP A 307 -17.30 23.14 -0.62
CA ASP A 307 -18.28 24.21 -0.55
C ASP A 307 -19.69 23.67 -0.26
N GLY A 308 -20.44 24.39 0.58
CA GLY A 308 -21.83 24.04 0.92
C GLY A 308 -21.99 22.94 1.98
N ILE A 309 -20.92 22.29 2.43
CA ILE A 309 -20.97 21.31 3.53
C ILE A 309 -20.51 21.96 4.85
N HIS A 310 -21.30 21.80 5.90
CA HIS A 310 -20.93 22.29 7.23
C HIS A 310 -19.81 21.43 7.84
N PRO A 311 -18.77 22.03 8.46
CA PRO A 311 -17.66 21.30 9.08
C PRO A 311 -18.06 20.14 10.00
N ASP A 312 -19.05 20.36 10.88
CA ASP A 312 -19.49 19.33 11.82
C ASP A 312 -20.17 18.16 11.13
N ALA A 313 -20.92 18.42 10.04
CA ALA A 313 -21.51 17.37 9.23
C ALA A 313 -20.42 16.56 8.51
N ALA A 314 -19.40 17.23 7.98
CA ALA A 314 -18.27 16.56 7.34
C ALA A 314 -17.46 15.67 8.32
N ARG A 315 -17.31 16.08 9.59
CA ARG A 315 -16.69 15.24 10.62
C ARG A 315 -17.56 14.04 10.98
N ALA A 316 -18.86 14.26 11.21
CA ALA A 316 -19.80 13.21 11.60
C ALA A 316 -20.07 12.18 10.50
N ALA A 317 -19.74 12.51 9.25
CA ALA A 317 -19.93 11.62 8.13
C ALA A 317 -19.06 10.35 8.19
N TRP A 318 -17.96 10.34 8.97
CA TRP A 318 -17.03 9.23 9.05
C TRP A 318 -17.43 8.24 10.15
N GLN A 319 -17.70 7.00 9.76
CA GLN A 319 -18.26 5.92 10.57
C GLN A 319 -17.47 4.64 10.36
N GLU A 320 -17.47 3.76 11.36
CA GLU A 320 -16.86 2.44 11.25
C GLU A 320 -17.41 1.67 10.03
N GLY A 321 -16.51 1.03 9.29
CA GLY A 321 -16.82 0.30 8.05
C GLY A 321 -16.76 1.16 6.79
N ASP A 322 -16.70 2.49 6.90
CA ASP A 322 -16.51 3.34 5.73
C ASP A 322 -15.21 3.01 5.00
N ARG A 323 -15.30 2.87 3.68
CA ARG A 323 -14.15 2.68 2.80
C ARG A 323 -13.98 3.90 1.92
N VAL A 324 -12.77 4.42 1.85
CA VAL A 324 -12.46 5.66 1.15
C VAL A 324 -11.25 5.50 0.23
N LEU A 325 -11.23 6.26 -0.86
CA LEU A 325 -10.10 6.24 -1.79
C LEU A 325 -8.88 6.91 -1.13
N LEU A 326 -7.74 6.22 -1.14
CA LEU A 326 -6.45 6.80 -0.77
C LEU A 326 -5.76 7.34 -2.02
N ILE A 327 -5.25 8.57 -1.94
CA ILE A 327 -4.25 9.11 -2.86
C ILE A 327 -2.99 9.39 -2.05
N HIS A 328 -1.94 8.64 -2.33
CA HIS A 328 -0.67 8.71 -1.63
C HIS A 328 0.35 9.52 -2.43
N LEU A 329 1.09 10.39 -1.73
CA LEU A 329 2.29 11.07 -2.23
C LEU A 329 3.41 10.97 -1.20
N TYR A 330 4.65 10.83 -1.67
CA TYR A 330 5.81 11.11 -0.84
C TYR A 330 6.83 12.02 -1.51
N GLY A 331 7.66 12.65 -0.67
CA GLY A 331 8.78 13.48 -1.06
C GLY A 331 10.14 12.78 -1.01
N GLY A 332 11.18 13.58 -1.20
CA GLY A 332 12.57 13.13 -1.30
C GLY A 332 13.32 13.13 0.03
N ILE A 333 14.48 12.50 -0.03
CA ILE A 333 15.47 12.48 1.05
C ILE A 333 16.51 13.57 0.76
N GLY A 334 16.58 14.58 1.63
CA GLY A 334 17.54 15.70 1.57
C GLY A 334 18.62 15.62 2.64
N GLY A 335 19.26 16.77 2.91
CA GLY A 335 20.33 16.88 3.91
C GLY A 335 21.69 16.38 3.40
N LYS A 336 22.58 15.96 4.30
CA LYS A 336 23.90 15.43 3.92
C LYS A 336 23.79 14.11 3.14
N LYS A 337 22.71 13.37 3.37
CA LYS A 337 22.38 12.11 2.68
C LYS A 337 21.36 12.31 1.55
N THR A 338 21.43 13.46 0.87
CA THR A 338 20.51 13.75 -0.24
C THR A 338 20.57 12.66 -1.32
N GLU A 339 19.42 12.07 -1.60
CA GLU A 339 19.29 11.02 -2.61
C GLU A 339 19.60 11.56 -4.01
N PRO A 340 20.15 10.75 -4.93
CA PRO A 340 20.50 11.20 -6.27
C PRO A 340 19.36 11.92 -7.02
N ALA A 341 18.14 11.39 -6.90
CA ALA A 341 16.95 11.94 -7.55
C ALA A 341 16.55 13.34 -7.05
N ALA A 342 16.98 13.72 -5.84
CA ALA A 342 16.64 14.99 -5.20
C ALA A 342 17.77 16.05 -5.30
N ARG A 343 18.83 15.77 -6.06
CA ARG A 343 19.94 16.72 -6.29
C ARG A 343 19.64 17.77 -7.35
N THR A 344 18.53 17.62 -8.07
CA THR A 344 18.07 18.59 -9.06
C THR A 344 17.11 19.61 -8.41
N PRO A 345 16.90 20.79 -9.00
CA PRO A 345 15.95 21.77 -8.47
C PRO A 345 14.48 21.32 -8.49
N LEU A 346 14.15 20.26 -9.25
CA LEU A 346 12.80 19.76 -9.45
C LEU A 346 12.68 18.35 -8.90
N TYR A 347 11.78 18.16 -7.95
CA TYR A 347 11.50 16.87 -7.34
C TYR A 347 10.01 16.54 -7.43
N TRP A 348 9.71 15.42 -8.08
CA TRP A 348 8.35 15.03 -8.44
C TRP A 348 7.71 14.10 -7.41
N GLY A 349 8.50 13.39 -6.61
CA GLY A 349 7.98 12.40 -5.67
C GLY A 349 7.44 11.14 -6.33
N HIS A 350 6.63 10.41 -5.57
CA HIS A 350 5.91 9.21 -6.01
C HIS A 350 4.42 9.35 -5.76
N PHE A 351 3.64 8.53 -6.47
CA PHE A 351 2.19 8.53 -6.44
C PHE A 351 1.66 7.10 -6.39
N ALA A 352 0.64 6.86 -5.55
CA ALA A 352 -0.12 5.62 -5.59
C ALA A 352 -1.58 5.85 -5.17
N PHE A 353 -2.44 4.92 -5.57
CA PHE A 353 -3.79 4.80 -5.02
C PHE A 353 -3.83 3.74 -3.92
N GLY A 354 -4.94 3.66 -3.22
CA GLY A 354 -5.24 2.59 -2.29
C GLY A 354 -6.60 2.77 -1.66
N VAL A 355 -6.80 2.14 -0.51
CA VAL A 355 -8.02 2.29 0.29
C VAL A 355 -7.65 2.48 1.75
N ALA A 356 -8.35 3.40 2.41
CA ALA A 356 -8.42 3.42 3.86
C ALA A 356 -9.81 2.97 4.31
N THR A 357 -9.85 2.16 5.36
CA THR A 357 -11.09 1.75 6.02
C THR A 357 -11.15 2.39 7.39
N VAL A 358 -12.27 3.03 7.74
CA VAL A 358 -12.52 3.48 9.10
C VAL A 358 -12.82 2.26 9.95
N ILE A 359 -12.01 2.01 10.96
CA ILE A 359 -12.12 0.86 11.86
C ILE A 359 -12.28 1.31 13.31
N HIS A 360 -12.86 0.45 14.13
CA HIS A 360 -12.70 0.54 15.57
C HIS A 360 -11.34 -0.03 15.97
N GLU A 361 -10.49 0.80 16.58
CA GLU A 361 -9.20 0.39 17.12
C GLU A 361 -9.38 -0.05 18.59
N PRO A 362 -9.18 -1.34 18.91
CA PRO A 362 -9.59 -1.92 20.19
C PRO A 362 -8.63 -1.65 21.36
N LEU A 363 -7.38 -1.22 21.13
CA LEU A 363 -6.44 -0.91 22.23
C LEU A 363 -6.78 0.43 22.87
N ALA A 364 -7.13 1.43 22.06
CA ALA A 364 -7.51 2.76 22.48
C ALA A 364 -9.04 2.98 22.55
N ASN A 365 -9.82 2.02 22.04
CA ASN A 365 -11.28 2.11 21.96
C ASN A 365 -11.74 3.38 21.23
N GLU A 366 -11.17 3.63 20.06
CA GLU A 366 -11.45 4.81 19.24
C GLU A 366 -11.54 4.47 17.75
N LEU A 367 -12.06 5.40 16.94
CA LEU A 367 -12.02 5.23 15.50
C LEU A 367 -10.63 5.57 14.94
N GLY A 368 -10.20 4.77 13.96
CA GLY A 368 -8.95 4.95 13.25
C GLY A 368 -9.08 4.56 11.78
N PHE A 369 -7.97 4.66 11.06
CA PHE A 369 -7.82 4.26 9.68
C PHE A 369 -6.92 3.02 9.58
N ASP A 370 -7.45 1.98 8.96
CA ASP A 370 -6.66 0.88 8.41
C ASP A 370 -6.31 1.22 6.96
N ILE A 371 -5.03 1.52 6.69
CA ILE A 371 -4.59 2.09 5.41
C ILE A 371 -3.83 1.03 4.61
N VAL A 372 -4.32 0.77 3.41
CA VAL A 372 -3.70 -0.14 2.43
C VAL A 372 -3.36 0.63 1.17
N TYR A 373 -2.09 0.58 0.79
CA TYR A 373 -1.56 1.17 -0.43
C TYR A 373 -1.58 0.12 -1.54
N ASN A 374 -2.24 0.42 -2.66
CA ASN A 374 -2.26 -0.41 -3.86
C ASN A 374 -1.17 0.07 -4.81
N GLN A 375 0.04 -0.44 -4.59
CA GLN A 375 1.24 0.04 -5.25
C GLN A 375 1.40 -0.61 -6.63
N VAL A 376 1.09 0.14 -7.69
CA VAL A 376 1.56 -0.16 -9.04
C VAL A 376 3.02 0.33 -9.13
N TYR A 377 3.94 -0.46 -8.59
CA TYR A 377 5.33 -0.03 -8.38
C TYR A 377 6.29 -0.82 -9.26
N ALA A 378 7.15 -0.11 -9.99
CA ALA A 378 8.21 -0.76 -10.74
C ALA A 378 9.23 -1.41 -9.78
N HIS A 379 9.93 -2.41 -10.29
CA HIS A 379 10.95 -3.09 -9.50
C HIS A 379 12.09 -2.13 -9.13
N ASN A 380 12.65 -2.33 -7.94
CA ASN A 380 13.63 -1.44 -7.32
C ASN A 380 14.70 -2.25 -6.57
N ALA A 381 15.72 -1.56 -6.05
CA ALA A 381 16.81 -2.21 -5.33
C ALA A 381 16.41 -2.65 -3.91
N ASP A 382 15.37 -2.06 -3.32
CA ASP A 382 14.97 -2.27 -1.92
C ASP A 382 14.09 -3.53 -1.74
N GLY A 383 13.57 -4.09 -2.84
CA GLY A 383 12.63 -5.20 -2.78
C GLY A 383 11.24 -4.76 -2.33
N MET A 384 10.79 -3.58 -2.74
CA MET A 384 9.36 -3.28 -2.71
C MET A 384 8.67 -3.91 -3.92
N THR A 385 7.56 -4.58 -3.65
CA THR A 385 6.73 -5.31 -4.60
C THR A 385 5.53 -4.48 -5.03
N ALA A 386 5.08 -4.66 -6.28
CA ALA A 386 3.78 -4.17 -6.68
C ALA A 386 2.69 -5.01 -6.01
N GLY A 387 1.74 -4.40 -5.34
CA GLY A 387 0.74 -5.11 -4.54
C GLY A 387 0.01 -4.22 -3.54
N ALA A 388 -0.94 -4.84 -2.83
CA ALA A 388 -1.56 -4.26 -1.65
C ALA A 388 -0.59 -4.34 -0.46
N LEU A 389 -0.19 -3.21 0.08
CA LEU A 389 0.72 -3.10 1.22
C LEU A 389 0.04 -2.32 2.34
N HIS A 390 -0.07 -2.91 3.52
CA HIS A 390 -0.56 -2.20 4.71
C HIS A 390 0.41 -1.07 5.11
N TYR A 391 -0.07 -0.05 5.83
CA TYR A 391 0.75 1.03 6.39
C TYR A 391 2.03 0.51 7.05
N SER A 392 1.91 -0.56 7.86
CA SER A 392 3.07 -1.14 8.54
C SER A 392 4.19 -1.53 7.58
N ARG A 393 3.86 -1.93 6.35
CA ARG A 393 4.81 -2.42 5.35
C ARG A 393 5.35 -1.32 4.46
N TYR A 394 4.47 -0.45 3.96
CA TYR A 394 4.85 0.54 2.97
C TYR A 394 5.39 1.84 3.59
N SER A 395 4.71 2.34 4.63
CA SER A 395 5.08 3.60 5.28
C SER A 395 5.90 3.35 6.54
N GLY A 396 5.40 2.49 7.43
CA GLY A 396 5.91 2.35 8.79
C GLY A 396 7.07 1.37 8.99
N ASP A 397 7.38 0.51 8.01
CA ASP A 397 8.42 -0.51 8.17
C ASP A 397 9.77 0.19 8.41
N ARG A 398 10.50 -0.22 9.44
CA ARG A 398 11.74 0.45 9.83
C ARG A 398 12.85 0.24 8.79
N GLN A 399 12.88 -0.91 8.13
CA GLN A 399 13.88 -1.25 7.13
C GLN A 399 13.42 -0.90 5.71
N TYR A 400 12.17 -1.20 5.38
CA TYR A 400 11.66 -1.14 4.00
C TYR A 400 10.68 0.03 3.76
N GLY A 401 10.21 0.68 4.82
CA GLY A 401 9.21 1.74 4.75
C GLY A 401 9.81 3.13 4.66
N TRP A 402 8.98 4.11 4.33
CA TRP A 402 9.45 5.46 3.99
C TRP A 402 9.23 6.54 5.04
N ALA A 403 8.36 6.31 6.03
CA ALA A 403 7.89 7.37 6.93
C ALA A 403 9.00 7.98 7.80
N GLY A 404 10.10 7.26 8.03
CA GLY A 404 11.27 7.73 8.80
C GLY A 404 12.25 8.60 8.02
N VAL A 405 12.19 8.58 6.69
CA VAL A 405 13.17 9.27 5.82
C VAL A 405 12.56 10.17 4.75
N ARG A 406 11.27 10.00 4.44
CA ARG A 406 10.55 10.83 3.46
C ARG A 406 9.39 11.55 4.12
N PRO A 407 9.05 12.77 3.69
CA PRO A 407 7.76 13.36 4.01
C PRO A 407 6.66 12.66 3.20
N ILE A 408 5.53 12.35 3.82
CA ILE A 408 4.38 11.69 3.18
C ILE A 408 3.17 12.60 3.27
N GLN A 409 2.32 12.59 2.24
CA GLN A 409 0.98 13.15 2.24
C GLN A 409 0.00 12.11 1.69
N ASP A 410 -0.89 11.64 2.55
CA ASP A 410 -2.01 10.76 2.19
C ASP A 410 -3.30 11.58 2.18
N LEU A 411 -4.06 11.50 1.10
CA LEU A 411 -5.38 12.10 0.95
C LEU A 411 -6.42 10.99 1.01
N LEU A 412 -7.24 10.97 2.05
CA LEU A 412 -8.34 10.02 2.21
C LEU A 412 -9.63 10.69 1.75
N VAL A 413 -10.13 10.28 0.59
CA VAL A 413 -11.24 10.92 -0.11
C VAL A 413 -12.54 10.15 0.15
N LYS A 414 -13.45 10.75 0.91
CA LYS A 414 -14.81 10.24 1.09
C LYS A 414 -15.76 10.95 0.13
N ILE A 415 -16.36 10.18 -0.77
CA ILE A 415 -17.39 10.66 -1.71
C ILE A 415 -18.38 9.54 -2.01
N ASP A 416 -19.67 9.79 -1.82
CA ASP A 416 -20.73 8.77 -1.94
C ASP A 416 -20.78 8.13 -3.33
N ALA A 417 -20.46 8.89 -4.38
CA ALA A 417 -20.40 8.37 -5.74
C ALA A 417 -19.41 7.20 -5.90
N LEU A 418 -18.33 7.15 -5.10
CA LEU A 418 -17.36 6.06 -5.15
C LEU A 418 -17.60 4.98 -4.08
N SER A 419 -17.90 5.40 -2.85
CA SER A 419 -17.99 4.51 -1.69
C SER A 419 -19.39 3.92 -1.46
N GLY A 420 -20.43 4.58 -1.97
CA GLY A 420 -21.81 4.13 -1.85
C GLY A 420 -22.05 2.88 -2.69
N ALA A 421 -22.73 1.90 -2.09
CA ALA A 421 -23.05 0.64 -2.75
C ALA A 421 -24.31 0.77 -3.63
N PHE A 422 -24.30 0.08 -4.76
CA PHE A 422 -25.45 -0.13 -5.63
C PHE A 422 -25.96 -1.54 -5.42
N SER A 423 -27.25 -1.70 -5.09
CA SER A 423 -27.88 -3.01 -4.98
C SER A 423 -28.36 -3.44 -6.36
N ILE A 424 -27.69 -4.43 -6.96
CA ILE A 424 -28.09 -5.00 -8.25
C ILE A 424 -28.44 -6.47 -8.03
N TRP A 425 -29.72 -6.85 -8.17
CA TRP A 425 -30.20 -8.21 -7.92
C TRP A 425 -29.79 -8.78 -6.55
N GLY A 426 -29.78 -7.93 -5.52
CA GLY A 426 -29.37 -8.29 -4.16
C GLY A 426 -27.86 -8.48 -3.97
N THR A 427 -27.04 -8.06 -4.94
CA THR A 427 -25.58 -7.96 -4.80
C THR A 427 -25.18 -6.49 -4.69
N GLU A 428 -24.46 -6.15 -3.63
CA GLU A 428 -23.88 -4.83 -3.43
C GLU A 428 -22.62 -4.67 -4.30
N VAL A 429 -22.54 -3.57 -5.05
CA VAL A 429 -21.37 -3.21 -5.86
C VAL A 429 -21.00 -1.76 -5.58
N THR A 430 -19.73 -1.48 -5.31
CA THR A 430 -19.21 -0.10 -5.20
C THR A 430 -18.24 0.20 -6.34
N ALA A 431 -18.13 1.47 -6.74
CA ALA A 431 -17.10 1.87 -7.69
C ALA A 431 -15.69 1.75 -7.10
N LEU A 432 -15.55 1.98 -5.78
CA LEU A 432 -14.29 1.80 -5.07
C LEU A 432 -13.78 0.36 -5.15
N GLU A 433 -14.64 -0.65 -4.99
CA GLU A 433 -14.24 -2.05 -5.14
C GLU A 433 -13.74 -2.36 -6.56
N GLU A 434 -14.37 -1.79 -7.58
CA GLU A 434 -13.91 -2.00 -8.95
C GLU A 434 -12.56 -1.32 -9.21
N ILE A 435 -12.32 -0.13 -8.63
CA ILE A 435 -11.00 0.52 -8.67
C ILE A 435 -9.93 -0.41 -8.11
N GLU A 436 -10.16 -0.97 -6.92
CA GLU A 436 -9.24 -1.92 -6.32
C GLU A 436 -9.03 -3.16 -7.19
N ARG A 437 -10.11 -3.71 -7.78
CA ARG A 437 -10.01 -4.90 -8.64
C ARG A 437 -9.14 -4.64 -9.88
N GLN A 438 -9.20 -3.44 -10.44
CA GLN A 438 -8.34 -3.03 -11.56
C GLN A 438 -6.89 -2.79 -11.12
N LEU A 439 -6.69 -2.23 -9.92
CA LEU A 439 -5.35 -2.09 -9.34
C LEU A 439 -4.71 -3.45 -9.09
N GLU A 440 -5.43 -4.43 -8.52
CA GLU A 440 -4.93 -5.81 -8.32
C GLU A 440 -4.45 -6.47 -9.62
N VAL A 441 -5.17 -6.23 -10.72
CA VAL A 441 -4.78 -6.68 -12.08
C VAL A 441 -3.47 -6.03 -12.49
N MET A 442 -3.37 -4.71 -12.34
CA MET A 442 -2.18 -3.98 -12.74
C MET A 442 -0.95 -4.34 -11.90
N GLU A 443 -1.12 -4.47 -10.58
CA GLU A 443 -0.09 -4.94 -9.66
C GLU A 443 0.47 -6.31 -10.10
N ALA A 444 -0.41 -7.26 -10.43
CA ALA A 444 0.00 -8.58 -10.90
C ALA A 444 0.79 -8.52 -12.21
N ARG A 445 0.37 -7.67 -13.16
CA ARG A 445 1.09 -7.44 -14.42
C ARG A 445 2.47 -6.83 -14.16
N TYR A 446 2.56 -5.87 -13.26
CA TYR A 446 3.81 -5.20 -12.89
C TYR A 446 4.81 -6.15 -12.24
N ARG A 447 4.37 -7.08 -11.37
CA ARG A 447 5.25 -8.08 -10.72
C ARG A 447 5.98 -9.01 -11.68
N ILE A 448 5.44 -9.24 -12.88
CA ILE A 448 6.06 -10.15 -13.87
C ILE A 448 6.32 -9.50 -15.23
N ALA A 449 6.03 -8.21 -15.38
CA ALA A 449 6.12 -7.45 -16.63
C ALA A 449 5.47 -8.17 -17.81
N ASP A 450 4.22 -8.59 -17.64
CA ASP A 450 3.47 -9.40 -18.62
C ASP A 450 4.21 -10.67 -19.10
N GLY A 451 5.09 -11.23 -18.26
CA GLY A 451 5.87 -12.43 -18.55
C GLY A 451 7.34 -12.17 -18.93
N ARG A 452 7.78 -10.91 -19.05
CA ARG A 452 9.17 -10.56 -19.41
C ARG A 452 10.13 -10.49 -18.22
N GLY A 453 9.60 -10.57 -17.00
CA GLY A 453 10.39 -10.70 -15.78
C GLY A 453 10.70 -9.42 -15.02
N GLY A 454 10.59 -8.23 -15.63
CA GLY A 454 10.84 -6.97 -14.93
C GLY A 454 10.25 -5.74 -15.59
N THR A 455 9.68 -4.87 -14.77
CA THR A 455 9.21 -3.52 -15.14
C THR A 455 10.20 -2.49 -14.59
N ARG A 456 10.56 -1.49 -15.40
CA ARG A 456 11.41 -0.36 -14.99
C ARG A 456 10.64 0.95 -15.18
N VAL A 457 10.87 1.93 -14.30
CA VAL A 457 10.35 3.29 -14.49
C VAL A 457 10.99 3.90 -15.74
N GLY A 458 10.17 4.40 -16.65
CA GLY A 458 10.61 5.05 -17.88
C GLY A 458 9.47 5.85 -18.50
N ALA A 459 9.71 6.54 -19.62
CA ALA A 459 8.69 7.35 -20.30
C ALA A 459 7.43 6.55 -20.72
N LEU A 460 7.51 5.21 -20.77
CA LEU A 460 6.43 4.29 -21.15
C LEU A 460 5.81 3.51 -19.97
N ASN A 461 6.47 3.48 -18.81
CA ASN A 461 6.01 2.82 -17.59
C ASN A 461 6.01 3.86 -16.46
N ASN A 462 4.86 4.49 -16.26
CA ASN A 462 4.68 5.51 -15.25
C ASN A 462 3.59 5.05 -14.28
N CYS A 463 4.01 4.71 -13.06
CA CYS A 463 3.17 4.25 -11.96
C CYS A 463 1.96 5.17 -11.71
N ALA A 464 2.15 6.49 -11.84
CA ALA A 464 1.08 7.47 -11.68
C ALA A 464 0.07 7.42 -12.83
N GLN A 465 0.55 7.26 -14.07
CA GLN A 465 -0.31 7.15 -15.25
C GLN A 465 -1.11 5.84 -15.25
N ASP A 466 -0.47 4.71 -14.93
CA ASP A 466 -1.13 3.41 -14.93
C ASP A 466 -2.11 3.26 -13.75
N GLY A 467 -1.79 3.84 -12.60
CA GLY A 467 -2.75 3.98 -11.50
C GLY A 467 -3.92 4.89 -11.87
N ALA A 468 -3.66 6.02 -12.54
CA ALA A 468 -4.71 6.94 -13.02
C ALA A 468 -5.64 6.27 -14.05
N GLN A 469 -5.09 5.40 -14.90
CA GLN A 469 -5.88 4.58 -15.80
C GLN A 469 -6.75 3.57 -15.04
N ALA A 470 -6.22 2.92 -14.00
CA ALA A 470 -6.98 2.03 -13.11
C ALA A 470 -8.24 2.72 -12.56
N LEU A 471 -8.07 3.92 -12.00
CA LEU A 471 -9.16 4.77 -11.55
C LEU A 471 -10.17 5.04 -12.68
N TYR A 472 -9.69 5.41 -13.87
CA TYR A 472 -10.53 5.72 -15.01
C TYR A 472 -11.36 4.53 -15.54
N ALA A 473 -10.78 3.36 -15.86
CA ALA A 473 -11.66 2.26 -16.33
C ALA A 473 -12.58 1.77 -15.24
N ALA A 474 -12.22 1.82 -13.97
CA ALA A 474 -13.14 1.39 -12.93
C ALA A 474 -14.40 2.26 -12.92
N VAL A 475 -14.25 3.59 -12.92
CA VAL A 475 -15.39 4.50 -13.00
C VAL A 475 -16.19 4.30 -14.30
N ARG A 476 -15.51 4.18 -15.45
CA ARG A 476 -16.17 3.93 -16.75
C ARG A 476 -16.88 2.59 -16.81
N THR A 477 -16.29 1.54 -16.23
CA THR A 477 -16.80 0.17 -16.27
C THR A 477 -18.04 0.05 -15.41
N VAL A 478 -18.03 0.62 -14.20
CA VAL A 478 -19.23 0.67 -13.36
C VAL A 478 -20.32 1.50 -14.03
N GLY A 479 -20.00 2.70 -14.53
CA GLY A 479 -20.96 3.54 -15.25
C GLY A 479 -21.54 2.86 -16.50
N ARG A 480 -20.76 2.07 -17.24
CA ARG A 480 -21.20 1.34 -18.43
C ARG A 480 -22.01 0.10 -18.07
N ILE A 481 -21.58 -0.70 -17.09
CA ILE A 481 -22.29 -1.91 -16.65
C ILE A 481 -23.69 -1.52 -16.15
N LEU A 482 -23.76 -0.48 -15.33
CA LEU A 482 -25.02 0.05 -14.82
C LEU A 482 -25.86 0.71 -15.92
N GLY A 483 -25.22 1.46 -16.82
CA GLY A 483 -25.91 2.23 -17.86
C GLY A 483 -26.35 1.44 -19.10
N ALA A 484 -25.70 0.33 -19.45
CA ALA A 484 -25.93 -0.39 -20.71
C ALA A 484 -27.03 -1.47 -20.64
N ARG A 485 -27.39 -1.90 -19.43
CA ARG A 485 -28.32 -3.00 -19.18
C ARG A 485 -29.73 -2.47 -18.93
N ALA A 486 -30.67 -2.81 -19.81
CA ALA A 486 -32.05 -2.32 -19.73
C ALA A 486 -32.78 -2.80 -18.46
N ASP A 487 -32.42 -4.00 -17.99
CA ASP A 487 -32.86 -4.62 -16.75
C ASP A 487 -32.30 -3.91 -15.51
N VAL A 488 -31.00 -3.55 -15.51
CA VAL A 488 -30.41 -2.75 -14.40
C VAL A 488 -31.02 -1.36 -14.34
N ARG A 489 -31.22 -0.70 -15.49
CA ARG A 489 -31.89 0.61 -15.53
C ARG A 489 -33.34 0.55 -15.06
N ALA A 490 -34.05 -0.54 -15.33
CA ALA A 490 -35.42 -0.74 -14.84
C ALA A 490 -35.43 -0.89 -13.32
N GLU A 491 -34.52 -1.67 -12.76
CA GLU A 491 -34.38 -1.83 -11.30
C GLU A 491 -33.99 -0.52 -10.61
N MET A 492 -33.05 0.24 -11.18
CA MET A 492 -32.64 1.55 -10.65
C MET A 492 -33.71 2.64 -10.78
N SER A 493 -34.74 2.42 -11.62
CA SER A 493 -35.85 3.38 -11.74
C SER A 493 -36.80 3.32 -10.54
N ASP A 494 -36.75 2.24 -9.76
CA ASP A 494 -37.50 2.07 -8.51
C ASP A 494 -36.75 2.63 -7.29
N THR A 495 -35.48 3.06 -7.44
CA THR A 495 -34.60 3.59 -6.37
C THR A 495 -33.98 4.96 -6.74
N PRO A 496 -34.70 6.08 -6.52
CA PRO A 496 -34.26 7.42 -6.94
C PRO A 496 -32.87 7.83 -6.42
N GLU A 497 -32.49 7.39 -5.21
CA GLU A 497 -31.18 7.67 -4.61
C GLU A 497 -30.04 6.99 -5.39
N GLU A 498 -30.22 5.74 -5.83
CA GLU A 498 -29.22 5.01 -6.61
C GLU A 498 -29.08 5.59 -8.02
N ALA A 499 -30.19 6.03 -8.63
CA ALA A 499 -30.16 6.74 -9.90
C ALA A 499 -29.37 8.06 -9.79
N GLN A 500 -29.56 8.81 -8.70
CA GLN A 500 -28.79 10.03 -8.45
C GLN A 500 -27.31 9.73 -8.22
N ARG A 501 -26.97 8.69 -7.45
CA ARG A 501 -25.58 8.25 -7.23
C ARG A 501 -24.91 7.83 -8.54
N LEU A 502 -25.60 7.09 -9.40
CA LEU A 502 -25.07 6.70 -10.71
C LEU A 502 -24.78 7.91 -11.58
N LYS A 503 -25.70 8.88 -11.62
CA LYS A 503 -25.48 10.14 -12.34
C LYS A 503 -24.26 10.89 -11.80
N ALA A 504 -24.13 11.00 -10.47
CA ALA A 504 -22.98 11.62 -9.84
C ALA A 504 -21.66 10.88 -10.17
N LEU A 505 -21.68 9.55 -10.20
CA LEU A 505 -20.53 8.73 -10.60
C LEU A 505 -20.15 8.95 -12.07
N GLN A 506 -21.12 9.07 -12.97
CA GLN A 506 -20.88 9.36 -14.39
C GLN A 506 -20.26 10.75 -14.59
N GLU A 507 -20.85 11.78 -13.95
CA GLU A 507 -20.33 13.15 -14.00
C GLU A 507 -18.90 13.23 -13.42
N LEU A 508 -18.67 12.56 -12.29
CA LEU A 508 -17.34 12.44 -11.67
C LEU A 508 -16.36 11.75 -12.62
N GLY A 509 -16.78 10.68 -13.31
CA GLY A 509 -15.96 9.97 -14.29
C GLY A 509 -15.54 10.84 -15.47
N ASP A 510 -16.45 11.63 -16.00
CA ASP A 510 -16.19 12.55 -17.11
C ASP A 510 -15.22 13.67 -16.70
N GLU A 511 -15.32 14.18 -15.47
CA GLU A 511 -14.41 15.17 -14.91
C GLU A 511 -13.01 14.60 -14.69
N ILE A 512 -12.91 13.43 -14.03
CA ILE A 512 -11.64 12.71 -13.84
C ILE A 512 -10.98 12.43 -15.19
N GLN A 513 -11.76 12.02 -16.20
CA GLN A 513 -11.23 11.82 -17.55
C GLN A 513 -10.65 13.10 -18.13
N ARG A 514 -11.33 14.23 -17.98
CA ARG A 514 -10.85 15.50 -18.52
C ARG A 514 -9.55 15.96 -17.86
N VAL A 515 -9.43 15.71 -16.56
CA VAL A 515 -8.25 16.08 -15.77
C VAL A 515 -7.06 15.16 -16.06
N LEU A 516 -7.29 13.86 -16.11
CA LEU A 516 -6.23 12.86 -16.30
C LEU A 516 -5.91 12.62 -17.79
N LEU A 517 -6.86 12.82 -18.72
CA LEU A 517 -6.69 12.57 -20.16
C LEU A 517 -7.15 13.77 -21.02
N PRO A 518 -6.54 14.97 -20.87
CA PRO A 518 -7.05 16.22 -21.44
C PRO A 518 -7.15 16.27 -22.97
N TRP A 519 -6.50 15.36 -23.70
CA TRP A 519 -6.54 15.27 -25.16
C TRP A 519 -6.97 13.90 -25.70
N GLY A 520 -7.61 13.07 -24.87
CA GLY A 520 -8.45 11.95 -25.32
C GLY A 520 -7.72 10.79 -26.00
N ALA A 521 -7.20 9.86 -25.19
CA ALA A 521 -7.34 8.41 -25.36
C ALA A 521 -6.69 7.71 -24.15
N ALA A 522 -7.43 6.82 -23.47
CA ALA A 522 -6.79 5.79 -22.67
C ALA A 522 -5.98 4.91 -23.64
N ARG A 523 -4.80 4.43 -23.25
CA ARG A 523 -4.00 3.56 -24.13
C ARG A 523 -4.81 2.30 -24.46
N GLU A 524 -4.87 1.92 -25.74
CA GLU A 524 -5.64 0.77 -26.23
C GLU A 524 -5.16 -0.57 -25.68
N ASP A 525 -3.90 -0.65 -25.24
CA ASP A 525 -3.27 -1.86 -24.68
C ASP A 525 -3.66 -2.17 -23.23
N TRP A 526 -4.52 -1.33 -22.65
CA TRP A 526 -5.02 -1.49 -21.29
C TRP A 526 -6.31 -2.35 -21.23
N GLU A 527 -7.06 -2.40 -22.34
CA GLU A 527 -8.22 -3.30 -22.48
C GLU A 527 -7.73 -4.66 -22.99
N TYR A 528 -7.81 -5.69 -22.12
CA TYR A 528 -7.47 -7.10 -22.33
C TYR A 528 -6.93 -7.49 -23.72
N SER A 529 -5.60 -7.69 -23.84
CA SER A 529 -4.91 -8.72 -24.67
C SER A 529 -3.52 -8.34 -25.21
N VAL A 530 -3.04 -7.10 -25.06
CA VAL A 530 -1.76 -6.68 -25.67
C VAL A 530 -0.63 -6.62 -24.63
N ALA A 531 0.44 -7.40 -24.84
CA ALA A 531 1.62 -7.41 -23.98
C ALA A 531 2.52 -6.19 -24.24
N SER A 532 2.32 -5.12 -23.49
CA SER A 532 2.96 -3.82 -23.71
C SER A 532 3.91 -3.36 -22.61
N LEU A 533 3.87 -3.95 -21.41
CA LEU A 533 4.78 -3.55 -20.33
C LEU A 533 6.19 -4.09 -20.59
N GLY A 534 7.18 -3.19 -20.62
CA GLY A 534 8.59 -3.54 -20.87
C GLY A 534 9.01 -3.66 -22.35
N SER A 535 8.40 -2.89 -23.27
CA SER A 535 8.88 -2.76 -24.66
C SER A 535 9.58 -1.41 -24.92
N GLU A 536 10.63 -1.40 -25.75
CA GLU A 536 11.24 -0.19 -26.29
C GLU A 536 10.25 0.61 -27.15
N GLY A 537 10.07 1.90 -26.84
CA GLY A 537 9.57 2.87 -27.80
C GLY A 537 10.73 3.42 -28.61
N GLY A 538 10.70 3.18 -29.92
CA GLY A 538 11.70 3.69 -30.85
C GLY A 538 11.77 5.23 -30.89
N GLY A 539 12.99 5.74 -31.06
CA GLY A 539 13.27 7.07 -31.62
C GLY A 539 12.88 8.27 -30.75
N ILE A 540 13.90 9.01 -30.31
CA ILE A 540 13.89 10.26 -29.51
C ILE A 540 12.97 11.38 -30.06
N PHE A 541 12.47 11.28 -31.30
CA PHE A 541 11.66 12.33 -31.94
C PHE A 541 10.13 12.12 -31.85
N GLY A 542 9.63 10.99 -31.33
CA GLY A 542 8.18 10.77 -31.10
C GLY A 542 7.70 11.10 -29.66
N THR A 543 8.60 11.00 -28.68
CA THR A 543 8.31 11.05 -27.24
C THR A 543 7.95 12.42 -26.66
N ILE A 544 8.32 13.52 -27.32
CA ILE A 544 8.07 14.88 -26.80
C ILE A 544 6.58 15.25 -26.92
N GLY A 545 5.93 14.85 -28.02
CA GLY A 545 4.52 15.15 -28.25
C GLY A 545 3.58 14.44 -27.27
N ASP A 546 3.87 13.17 -26.95
CA ASP A 546 3.03 12.36 -26.06
C ASP A 546 3.34 12.61 -24.56
N ALA A 547 4.56 13.01 -24.22
CA ALA A 547 4.91 13.53 -22.90
C ALA A 547 4.23 14.88 -22.59
N VAL A 548 4.11 15.76 -23.58
CA VAL A 548 3.34 17.00 -23.44
C VAL A 548 1.84 16.72 -23.35
N LYS A 549 1.34 15.63 -23.93
CA LYS A 549 -0.09 15.26 -23.85
C LYS A 549 -0.52 14.63 -22.51
N SER A 550 0.39 14.01 -21.78
CA SER A 550 0.11 13.24 -20.53
C SER A 550 0.68 13.90 -19.27
N TRP A 551 1.26 15.10 -19.37
CA TRP A 551 2.02 15.73 -18.29
C TRP A 551 1.28 15.83 -16.96
N ARG A 552 -0.03 16.10 -16.94
CA ARG A 552 -0.82 16.17 -15.69
C ARG A 552 -0.90 14.83 -14.93
N THR A 553 -0.86 13.71 -15.65
CA THR A 553 -0.84 12.35 -15.06
C THR A 553 0.55 11.82 -14.77
N MET A 554 1.56 12.38 -15.42
CA MET A 554 2.95 11.96 -15.21
C MET A 554 3.59 12.60 -13.99
N LEU A 555 3.03 13.70 -13.48
CA LEU A 555 3.55 14.44 -12.35
C LEU A 555 2.73 14.16 -11.08
N PRO A 556 3.25 13.36 -10.13
CA PRO A 556 2.56 13.00 -8.90
C PRO A 556 1.83 14.16 -8.18
N PRO A 557 2.48 15.29 -7.84
CA PRO A 557 1.83 16.35 -7.06
C PRO A 557 0.78 17.12 -7.87
N VAL A 558 0.85 17.10 -9.19
CA VAL A 558 -0.17 17.73 -10.05
C VAL A 558 -1.39 16.82 -10.12
N ALA A 559 -1.20 15.53 -10.41
CA ALA A 559 -2.27 14.53 -10.46
C ALA A 559 -3.07 14.49 -9.16
N ALA A 560 -2.39 14.39 -8.02
CA ALA A 560 -3.07 14.33 -6.72
C ALA A 560 -3.87 15.60 -6.40
N ARG A 561 -3.31 16.78 -6.68
CA ARG A 561 -4.00 18.06 -6.45
C ARG A 561 -5.22 18.20 -7.37
N SER A 562 -5.06 17.92 -8.66
CA SER A 562 -6.18 18.02 -9.60
C SER A 562 -7.29 17.02 -9.27
N LEU A 563 -6.95 15.81 -8.81
CA LEU A 563 -7.96 14.87 -8.32
C LEU A 563 -8.65 15.37 -7.04
N ALA A 564 -7.89 15.92 -6.08
CA ALA A 564 -8.48 16.49 -4.86
C ALA A 564 -9.47 17.62 -5.18
N GLU A 565 -9.13 18.50 -6.13
CA GLU A 565 -10.01 19.57 -6.63
C GLU A 565 -11.32 19.00 -7.18
N VAL A 566 -11.23 18.01 -8.09
CA VAL A 566 -12.40 17.33 -8.65
C VAL A 566 -13.27 16.71 -7.56
N PHE A 567 -12.68 16.03 -6.58
CA PHE A 567 -13.46 15.42 -5.51
C PHE A 567 -14.15 16.46 -4.63
N LEU A 568 -13.49 17.58 -4.30
CA LEU A 568 -14.08 18.67 -3.54
C LEU A 568 -15.25 19.32 -4.30
N ASP A 569 -15.08 19.57 -5.60
CA ASP A 569 -16.12 20.17 -6.44
C ASP A 569 -17.36 19.26 -6.59
N HIS A 570 -17.17 17.95 -6.48
CA HIS A 570 -18.25 16.96 -6.44
C HIS A 570 -18.76 16.63 -5.02
N GLY A 571 -18.43 17.47 -4.03
CA GLY A 571 -18.95 17.34 -2.65
C GLY A 571 -18.26 16.29 -1.79
N GLY A 572 -17.09 15.80 -2.21
CA GLY A 572 -16.25 14.90 -1.42
C GLY A 572 -15.52 15.63 -0.28
N ALA A 573 -15.36 14.96 0.86
CA ALA A 573 -14.56 15.44 1.98
C ALA A 573 -13.22 14.70 2.03
N ILE A 574 -12.13 15.39 2.37
CA ILE A 574 -10.77 14.83 2.29
C ILE A 574 -10.03 14.97 3.62
N TYR A 575 -9.66 13.84 4.24
CA TYR A 575 -8.65 13.86 5.30
C TYR A 575 -7.25 13.92 4.67
N VAL A 576 -6.46 14.92 5.05
CA VAL A 576 -5.05 15.04 4.69
C VAL A 576 -4.22 14.58 5.87
N LEU A 577 -3.48 13.49 5.70
CA LEU A 577 -2.53 12.98 6.69
C LEU A 577 -1.12 13.27 6.20
N ARG A 578 -0.29 13.92 7.02
CA ARG A 578 1.11 14.22 6.68
C ARG A 578 2.07 13.68 7.72
N THR A 579 3.19 13.12 7.28
CA THR A 579 4.35 12.85 8.12
C THR A 579 5.58 13.55 7.56
N TYR A 580 6.52 13.89 8.43
CA TYR A 580 7.75 14.60 8.06
C TYR A 580 8.96 13.89 8.67
N GLN A 581 9.28 12.67 8.22
CA GLN A 581 10.38 11.86 8.77
C GLN A 581 10.14 11.54 10.26
N VAL A 582 9.12 10.72 10.54
CA VAL A 582 8.69 10.36 11.90
C VAL A 582 9.47 9.16 12.45
N GLY A 583 9.67 9.15 13.76
CA GLY A 583 10.44 8.14 14.49
C GLY A 583 11.45 8.82 15.41
N GLY A 584 12.65 8.25 15.50
CA GLY A 584 13.81 8.93 16.06
C GLY A 584 14.38 10.00 15.13
N ASN A 585 15.46 10.65 15.56
CA ASN A 585 16.06 11.79 14.90
C ASN A 585 17.38 11.40 14.20
N ASP A 586 17.41 11.49 12.86
CA ASP A 586 18.65 11.46 12.07
C ASP A 586 18.98 12.90 11.62
N PRO A 587 20.09 13.50 12.11
CA PRO A 587 20.45 14.87 11.78
C PRO A 587 20.99 15.05 10.35
N ASP A 588 21.30 13.95 9.64
CA ASP A 588 21.91 14.00 8.31
C ASP A 588 20.88 13.93 7.16
N VAL A 589 19.60 13.73 7.48
CA VAL A 589 18.48 13.75 6.53
C VAL A 589 17.55 14.94 6.78
N GLU A 590 16.98 15.46 5.69
CA GLU A 590 15.98 16.54 5.72
C GLU A 590 14.83 16.23 4.76
N PRO A 591 13.59 16.65 5.06
CA PRO A 591 12.46 16.35 4.18
C PRO A 591 12.49 17.25 2.93
N ILE A 592 12.44 16.63 1.75
CA ILE A 592 12.25 17.36 0.48
C ILE A 592 10.81 17.16 0.00
N VAL A 593 9.99 18.20 0.10
CA VAL A 593 8.62 18.17 -0.42
C VAL A 593 8.63 18.26 -1.96
N PRO A 594 7.78 17.50 -2.69
CA PRO A 594 7.62 17.66 -4.13
C PRO A 594 7.27 19.10 -4.50
N ASN A 595 7.97 19.69 -5.48
CA ASN A 595 8.01 21.14 -5.64
C ASN A 595 7.56 21.65 -7.02
N ILE A 596 6.73 20.88 -7.73
CA ILE A 596 6.10 21.28 -9.00
C ILE A 596 4.60 21.54 -8.84
#